data_AF-A0AAW0XSB2-F1
#
_entry.id   AF-A0AAW0XSB2-F1
#
_cell.length_a   1.000
_cell.length_b   1.000
_cell.length_c   1.000
_cell.angle_alpha   90.00
_cell.angle_beta   90.00
_cell.angle_gamma   90.00
#
_symmetry.space_group_name_H-M   'P 1'
#
loop_
_entity.id
_entity.type
_entity.pdbx_description
1 polymer ?
#
loop_
_entity_poly.entity_id
_entity_poly.type
_entity_poly.pdbx_seq_one_letter_code
_entity_poly.pdbx_strand_id
1 'polypeptide(L)'
;GLCPDDMPSFLEIGSNTSLVLINSIQTVDYPARPVVPAVVHCGGIHLRPAQPLSQDLEDWVQDAGDAGFIFFSLGSAVTPSSMPEEYRTIFVQVFASLKQRVLWKWDNDTMDDLPPNVRLGKWLPQQDILGDPRLRLFITHGGLLSTLESMYHGVAVLGMPVFADQHSNMNMVQRNGWGKVLLWEQLSFDNLKNMINIILNDESMRAEVARRSKVMKDRPQDPAEVALYWTKYVIRHKGAPHLRCPASTMTWYQLYNVDVWASVTVLVIILSYILLRLVVSLCSWLCFSTSKAKID
;
A
#
# COMPACT_ATOMS: atom_id res chain seq x y z
N GLY A 1 -10.95 -27.66 12.96
CA GLY A 1 -9.76 -26.94 12.45
C GLY A 1 -9.27 -26.00 13.53
N LEU A 2 -8.44 -25.00 13.20
CA LEU A 2 -8.08 -23.92 14.16
C LEU A 2 -9.29 -23.07 14.60
N CYS A 3 -10.42 -23.17 13.88
CA CYS A 3 -11.66 -22.48 14.20
C CYS A 3 -12.72 -23.44 14.77
N PRO A 4 -13.55 -22.99 15.73
CA PRO A 4 -14.74 -23.69 16.20
C PRO A 4 -15.76 -23.96 15.09
N ASP A 5 -16.57 -25.02 15.24
CA ASP A 5 -17.59 -25.40 14.26
C ASP A 5 -18.75 -24.38 14.19
N ASP A 6 -18.94 -23.57 15.24
CA ASP A 6 -19.95 -22.51 15.34
C ASP A 6 -19.43 -21.12 14.94
N MET A 7 -18.22 -21.03 14.38
CA MET A 7 -17.66 -19.75 13.93
C MET A 7 -18.50 -19.17 12.77
N PRO A 8 -18.99 -17.91 12.88
CA PRO A 8 -19.66 -17.23 11.78
C PRO A 8 -18.79 -17.15 10.53
N SER A 9 -19.43 -17.17 9.36
CA SER A 9 -18.68 -17.04 8.09
C SER A 9 -17.95 -15.69 8.02
N PHE A 10 -16.86 -15.60 7.27
CA PHE A 10 -16.17 -14.31 7.05
C PHE A 10 -17.09 -13.22 6.48
N LEU A 11 -18.08 -13.60 5.67
CA LEU A 11 -19.08 -12.68 5.14
C LEU A 11 -19.97 -12.12 6.26
N GLU A 12 -20.38 -12.97 7.20
CA GLU A 12 -21.20 -12.60 8.35
C GLU A 12 -20.43 -11.74 9.37
N ILE A 13 -19.16 -12.07 9.61
CA ILE A 13 -18.26 -11.22 10.41
C ILE A 13 -18.14 -9.84 9.74
N GLY A 14 -17.92 -9.80 8.43
CA GLY A 14 -17.83 -8.56 7.66
C GLY A 14 -19.11 -7.74 7.71
N SER A 15 -20.27 -8.37 7.52
CA SER A 15 -21.57 -7.66 7.52
C SER A 15 -21.97 -7.14 8.89
N ASN A 16 -21.55 -7.81 9.97
CA ASN A 16 -21.82 -7.40 11.35
C ASN A 16 -20.73 -6.49 11.96
N THR A 17 -19.71 -6.13 11.19
CA THR A 17 -18.64 -5.24 11.66
C THR A 17 -19.20 -3.84 11.93
N SER A 18 -19.00 -3.34 13.16
CA SER A 18 -19.48 -2.01 13.57
C SER A 18 -18.57 -0.87 13.10
N LEU A 19 -17.27 -1.15 12.99
CA LEU A 19 -16.23 -0.17 12.69
C LEU A 19 -15.01 -0.89 12.13
N VAL A 20 -14.40 -0.31 11.11
CA VAL A 20 -13.12 -0.78 10.55
C VAL A 20 -12.10 0.32 10.75
N LEU A 21 -11.11 0.05 11.60
CA LEU A 21 -9.92 0.90 11.73
C LEU A 21 -8.88 0.41 10.72
N ILE A 22 -8.54 1.25 9.74
CA ILE A 22 -7.56 0.88 8.71
C ILE A 22 -6.22 1.59 8.95
N ASN A 23 -5.13 0.83 8.83
CA ASN A 23 -3.77 1.37 8.89
C ASN A 23 -3.38 1.99 7.53
N SER A 24 -4.16 2.99 7.10
CA SER A 24 -3.92 3.79 5.89
C SER A 24 -3.94 5.27 6.26
N ILE A 25 -3.07 6.05 5.61
CA ILE A 25 -2.96 7.49 5.83
C ILE A 25 -3.61 8.19 4.64
N GLN A 26 -4.76 8.80 4.89
CA GLN A 26 -5.67 9.32 3.87
C GLN A 26 -5.00 10.27 2.87
N THR A 27 -4.03 11.08 3.31
CA THR A 27 -3.36 12.08 2.45
C THR A 27 -2.34 11.49 1.47
N VAL A 28 -1.94 10.23 1.67
CA VAL A 28 -0.97 9.52 0.81
C VAL A 28 -1.49 8.17 0.31
N ASP A 29 -2.73 7.81 0.63
CA ASP A 29 -3.38 6.60 0.12
C ASP A 29 -3.63 6.73 -1.39
N TYR A 30 -3.48 5.63 -2.11
CA TYR A 30 -3.68 5.57 -3.55
C TYR A 30 -4.22 4.21 -3.99
N PRO A 31 -5.23 4.18 -4.89
CA PRO A 31 -5.99 5.34 -5.36
C PRO A 31 -6.88 5.91 -4.25
N ALA A 32 -7.25 7.18 -4.38
CA ALA A 32 -8.29 7.77 -3.55
C ALA A 32 -9.59 6.97 -3.76
N ARG A 33 -10.20 6.53 -2.66
CA ARG A 33 -11.38 5.66 -2.68
C ARG A 33 -12.49 6.21 -1.79
N PRO A 34 -13.76 6.10 -2.22
CA PRO A 34 -14.88 6.40 -1.33
C PRO A 34 -14.91 5.37 -0.21
N VAL A 35 -15.03 5.85 1.02
CA VAL A 35 -15.19 5.01 2.21
C VAL A 35 -16.48 5.38 2.91
N VAL A 36 -17.15 4.38 3.50
CA VAL A 36 -18.33 4.63 4.34
C VAL A 36 -17.90 5.17 5.70
N PRO A 37 -18.78 5.88 6.45
CA PRO A 37 -18.41 6.47 7.74
C PRO A 37 -17.89 5.47 8.79
N ALA A 38 -18.28 4.20 8.71
CA ALA A 38 -17.76 3.14 9.57
C ALA A 38 -16.30 2.74 9.30
N VAL A 39 -15.67 3.23 8.21
CA VAL A 39 -14.26 2.97 7.90
C VAL A 39 -13.45 4.21 8.27
N VAL A 40 -12.55 4.06 9.23
CA VAL A 40 -11.77 5.17 9.80
C VAL A 40 -10.29 4.96 9.53
N HIS A 41 -9.68 5.94 8.87
CA HIS A 41 -8.24 5.97 8.63
C HIS A 41 -7.50 6.29 9.93
N CYS A 42 -6.77 5.31 10.45
CA CYS A 42 -5.92 5.45 11.64
C CYS A 42 -4.48 5.04 11.31
N GLY A 43 -4.04 5.31 10.07
CA GLY A 43 -2.71 4.95 9.61
C GLY A 43 -1.60 5.64 10.39
N GLY A 44 -0.54 4.86 10.68
CA GLY A 44 0.69 5.42 11.22
C GLY A 44 0.67 5.73 12.72
N ILE A 45 -0.13 5.01 13.52
CA ILE A 45 -0.10 5.06 14.99
C ILE A 45 1.30 4.74 15.55
N HIS A 46 2.05 3.88 14.85
CA HIS A 46 3.39 3.46 15.26
C HIS A 46 4.47 4.51 14.94
N LEU A 47 4.17 5.52 14.12
CA LEU A 47 5.16 6.47 13.63
C LEU A 47 5.47 7.51 14.69
N ARG A 48 6.74 7.82 14.87
CA ARG A 48 7.21 8.80 15.85
C ARG A 48 8.44 9.56 15.34
N PRO A 49 8.71 10.76 15.88
CA PRO A 49 10.01 11.39 15.70
C PRO A 49 11.14 10.46 16.16
N ALA A 50 12.28 10.57 15.48
CA ALA A 50 13.49 9.86 15.87
C ALA A 50 13.98 10.34 17.25
N GLN A 51 14.44 9.40 18.05
CA GLN A 51 15.19 9.61 19.26
C GLN A 51 16.70 9.55 18.94
N PRO A 52 17.56 10.10 19.81
CA PRO A 52 19.00 9.98 19.64
C PRO A 52 19.44 8.51 19.54
N LEU A 53 20.39 8.24 18.63
CA LEU A 53 21.02 6.92 18.54
C LEU A 53 21.84 6.63 19.80
N SER A 54 22.07 5.35 20.09
CA SER A 54 23.02 4.97 21.13
C SER A 54 24.43 5.43 20.76
N GLN A 55 25.27 5.74 21.74
CA GLN A 55 26.60 6.32 21.50
C GLN A 55 27.44 5.46 20.55
N ASP A 56 27.38 4.13 20.71
CA ASP A 56 28.10 3.19 19.86
C ASP A 56 27.64 3.21 18.40
N LEU A 57 26.37 3.49 18.14
CA LEU A 57 25.83 3.61 16.79
C LEU A 57 26.11 5.00 16.21
N GLU A 58 26.00 6.03 17.04
CA GLU A 58 26.34 7.41 16.69
C GLU A 58 27.79 7.53 16.24
N ASP A 59 28.74 7.03 17.03
CA ASP A 59 30.18 7.03 16.70
C ASP A 59 30.43 6.33 15.36
N TRP A 60 29.78 5.18 15.15
CA TRP A 60 29.91 4.41 13.92
C TRP A 60 29.31 5.13 12.70
N VAL A 61 28.19 5.85 12.86
CA VAL A 61 27.58 6.64 11.79
C VAL A 61 28.40 7.90 11.50
N GLN A 62 28.96 8.53 12.53
CA GLN A 62 29.77 9.76 12.39
C GLN A 62 31.00 9.53 11.50
N ASP A 63 31.67 8.38 11.66
CA ASP A 63 32.79 7.99 10.82
C ASP A 63 32.45 7.84 9.32
N ALA A 64 31.17 7.76 8.94
CA ALA A 64 30.76 7.67 7.54
C ALA A 64 31.02 8.97 6.75
N GLY A 65 31.23 10.09 7.46
CA GLY A 65 31.47 11.40 6.86
C GLY A 65 30.35 11.83 5.90
N ASP A 66 30.71 12.60 4.86
CA ASP A 66 29.74 13.17 3.91
C ASP A 66 29.04 12.11 3.05
N ALA A 67 29.68 10.95 2.85
CA ALA A 67 29.10 9.84 2.11
C ALA A 67 27.82 9.33 2.79
N GLY A 68 27.72 9.46 4.12
CA GLY A 68 26.61 8.95 4.91
C GLY A 68 26.56 7.44 4.91
N PHE A 69 25.42 6.89 5.32
CA PHE A 69 25.26 5.45 5.46
C PHE A 69 23.97 4.92 4.80
N ILE A 70 23.93 3.61 4.61
CA ILE A 70 22.80 2.85 4.07
C ILE A 70 22.31 1.92 5.17
N PHE A 71 21.00 1.79 5.31
CA PHE A 71 20.39 0.80 6.19
C PHE A 71 19.79 -0.34 5.35
N PHE A 72 20.11 -1.59 5.68
CA PHE A 72 19.57 -2.76 5.02
C PHE A 72 18.82 -3.66 6.02
N SER A 73 17.52 -3.86 5.78
CA SER A 73 16.67 -4.71 6.62
C SER A 73 15.54 -5.37 5.82
N LEU A 74 15.51 -6.70 5.83
CA LEU A 74 14.42 -7.50 5.25
C LEU A 74 13.29 -7.79 6.25
N GLY A 75 13.23 -7.03 7.35
CA GLY A 75 12.24 -7.23 8.40
C GLY A 75 12.57 -8.39 9.34
N SER A 76 11.55 -8.89 10.05
CA SER A 76 11.65 -10.01 11.00
C SER A 76 10.98 -11.29 10.51
N ALA A 77 10.13 -11.21 9.47
CA ALA A 77 9.43 -12.36 8.91
C ALA A 77 10.32 -13.20 7.98
N VAL A 78 11.47 -12.66 7.58
CA VAL A 78 12.52 -13.37 6.86
C VAL A 78 13.69 -13.57 7.82
N THR A 79 14.19 -14.80 7.89
CA THR A 79 15.43 -15.11 8.62
C THR A 79 16.62 -14.70 7.74
N PRO A 80 17.37 -13.63 8.07
CA PRO A 80 18.44 -13.15 7.19
C PRO A 80 19.53 -14.20 6.95
N SER A 81 19.91 -14.96 7.98
CA SER A 81 20.92 -16.03 7.88
C SER A 81 20.51 -17.21 6.99
N SER A 82 19.22 -17.38 6.68
CA SER A 82 18.77 -18.39 5.72
C SER A 82 18.84 -17.92 4.27
N MET A 83 19.37 -16.71 4.01
CA MET A 83 19.61 -16.21 2.66
C MET A 83 20.58 -17.14 1.92
N PRO A 84 20.27 -17.55 0.67
CA PRO A 84 21.20 -18.30 -0.17
C PRO A 84 22.56 -17.62 -0.26
N GLU A 85 23.63 -18.42 -0.16
CA GLU A 85 25.01 -17.93 -0.11
C GLU A 85 25.37 -17.08 -1.35
N GLU A 86 24.83 -17.44 -2.52
CA GLU A 86 24.98 -16.69 -3.77
C GLU A 86 24.53 -15.23 -3.62
N TYR A 87 23.33 -15.00 -3.09
CA TYR A 87 22.80 -13.65 -2.87
C TYR A 87 23.56 -12.90 -1.79
N ARG A 88 23.87 -13.57 -0.67
CA ARG A 88 24.66 -13.00 0.43
C ARG A 88 26.02 -12.50 -0.07
N THR A 89 26.69 -13.30 -0.90
CA THR A 89 27.99 -12.96 -1.50
C THR A 89 27.89 -11.73 -2.39
N ILE A 90 26.82 -11.59 -3.18
CA ILE A 90 26.58 -10.38 -3.98
C ILE A 90 26.44 -9.13 -3.11
N PHE A 91 25.68 -9.20 -2.01
CA PHE A 91 25.56 -8.07 -1.07
C PHE A 91 26.89 -7.69 -0.45
N VAL A 92 27.65 -8.67 0.05
CA VAL A 92 28.99 -8.46 0.61
C VAL A 92 29.91 -7.75 -0.39
N GLN A 93 29.98 -8.26 -1.62
CA GLN A 93 30.82 -7.69 -2.69
C GLN A 93 30.39 -6.27 -3.06
N VAL A 94 29.09 -6.03 -3.22
CA VAL A 94 28.59 -4.70 -3.58
C VAL A 94 28.84 -3.71 -2.44
N PHE A 95 28.48 -4.06 -1.21
CA PHE A 95 28.67 -3.20 -0.03
C PHE A 95 30.14 -2.86 0.20
N ALA A 96 31.05 -3.82 0.03
CA ALA A 96 32.50 -3.57 0.10
C ALA A 96 32.97 -2.52 -0.92
N SER A 97 32.27 -2.38 -2.06
CA SER A 97 32.63 -1.44 -3.12
C SER A 97 32.03 -0.03 -2.94
N LEU A 98 31.18 0.17 -1.93
CA LEU A 98 30.51 1.44 -1.66
C LEU A 98 31.38 2.36 -0.80
N LYS A 99 31.23 3.67 -0.99
CA LYS A 99 31.82 4.69 -0.11
C LYS A 99 31.05 4.85 1.19
N GLN A 100 29.77 4.50 1.17
CA GLN A 100 28.88 4.55 2.32
C GLN A 100 29.23 3.45 3.31
N ARG A 101 29.00 3.73 4.59
CA ARG A 101 28.86 2.67 5.58
C ARG A 101 27.52 1.95 5.39
N VAL A 102 27.45 0.66 5.71
CA VAL A 102 26.22 -0.13 5.59
C VAL A 102 25.87 -0.75 6.92
N LEU A 103 24.73 -0.37 7.47
CA LEU A 103 24.15 -1.00 8.65
C LEU A 103 23.22 -2.12 8.18
N TRP A 104 23.59 -3.36 8.45
CA TRP A 104 22.87 -4.53 7.97
C TRP A 104 22.19 -5.24 9.14
N LYS A 105 20.86 -5.26 9.14
CA LYS A 105 20.10 -6.10 10.06
C LYS A 105 20.35 -7.58 9.75
N TRP A 106 20.98 -8.27 10.69
CA TRP A 106 21.39 -9.67 10.57
C TRP A 106 21.16 -10.39 11.89
N ASP A 107 20.78 -11.66 11.85
CA ASP A 107 20.38 -12.46 13.01
C ASP A 107 21.54 -13.18 13.70
N ASN A 108 22.71 -13.30 13.07
CA ASN A 108 23.95 -13.79 13.68
C ASN A 108 24.88 -12.64 14.11
N ASP A 109 25.79 -12.89 15.06
CA ASP A 109 26.76 -11.88 15.52
C ASP A 109 27.93 -11.70 14.55
N THR A 110 28.23 -12.71 13.73
CA THR A 110 29.41 -12.75 12.87
C THR A 110 29.06 -13.16 11.44
N MET A 111 29.94 -12.74 10.53
CA MET A 111 29.98 -13.14 9.12
C MET A 111 31.45 -13.09 8.69
N ASP A 112 31.99 -14.21 8.22
CA ASP A 112 33.45 -14.37 8.05
C ASP A 112 34.07 -13.43 7.01
N ASP A 113 33.30 -13.09 5.98
CA ASP A 113 33.66 -12.21 4.85
C ASP A 113 33.06 -10.80 4.98
N LEU A 114 32.73 -10.36 6.21
CA LEU A 114 32.13 -9.05 6.44
C LEU A 114 33.09 -7.90 6.05
N PRO A 115 32.69 -7.00 5.14
CA PRO A 115 33.54 -5.87 4.75
C PRO A 115 33.70 -4.84 5.89
N PRO A 116 34.82 -4.10 5.94
CA PRO A 116 35.13 -3.19 7.05
C PRO A 116 34.16 -1.99 7.15
N ASN A 117 33.46 -1.64 6.08
CA ASN A 117 32.44 -0.58 6.07
C ASN A 117 31.03 -1.07 6.43
N VAL A 118 30.87 -2.37 6.74
CA VAL A 118 29.59 -2.98 7.06
C VAL A 118 29.54 -3.31 8.55
N ARG A 119 28.42 -2.98 9.20
CA ARG A 119 28.14 -3.35 10.59
C ARG A 119 26.87 -4.19 10.65
N LEU A 120 26.93 -5.30 11.37
CA LEU A 120 25.77 -6.15 11.64
C LEU A 120 25.02 -5.66 12.89
N GLY A 121 23.70 -5.86 12.91
CA GLY A 121 22.90 -5.65 14.10
C GLY A 121 21.64 -6.52 14.13
N LYS A 122 21.41 -7.22 15.25
CA LYS A 122 20.23 -8.08 15.44
C LYS A 122 18.96 -7.27 15.70
N TRP A 123 19.06 -6.35 16.65
CA TRP A 123 17.99 -5.46 17.08
C TRP A 123 18.46 -4.04 16.89
N LEU A 124 17.83 -3.35 15.95
CA LEU A 124 18.22 -2.01 15.54
C LEU A 124 17.04 -1.05 15.75
N PRO A 125 17.28 0.16 16.27
CA PRO A 125 16.24 1.16 16.48
C PRO A 125 15.82 1.78 15.14
N GLN A 126 15.05 1.04 14.34
CA GLN A 126 14.76 1.34 12.93
C GLN A 126 14.23 2.76 12.71
N GLN A 127 13.26 3.25 13.50
CA GLN A 127 12.76 4.61 13.32
C GLN A 127 13.78 5.69 13.68
N ASP A 128 14.69 5.41 14.60
CA ASP A 128 15.74 6.35 14.98
C ASP A 128 16.81 6.41 13.88
N ILE A 129 17.16 5.25 13.31
CA ILE A 129 18.03 5.13 12.15
C ILE A 129 17.42 5.83 10.93
N LEU A 130 16.14 5.61 10.66
CA LEU A 130 15.44 6.21 9.52
C LEU A 130 15.35 7.73 9.65
N GLY A 131 15.26 8.28 10.87
CA GLY A 131 15.24 9.72 11.09
C GLY A 131 16.62 10.38 11.17
N ASP A 132 17.71 9.62 11.03
CA ASP A 132 19.07 10.20 11.03
C ASP A 132 19.34 10.95 9.71
N PRO A 133 19.79 12.22 9.75
CA PRO A 133 20.02 13.02 8.55
C PRO A 133 21.15 12.51 7.64
N ARG A 134 22.02 11.63 8.14
CA ARG A 134 23.13 11.02 7.38
C ARG A 134 22.71 9.74 6.66
N LEU A 135 21.52 9.20 6.93
CA LEU A 135 20.99 8.06 6.19
C LEU A 135 20.68 8.49 4.75
N ARG A 136 21.20 7.74 3.78
CA ARG A 136 21.03 8.06 2.35
C ARG A 136 20.04 7.16 1.63
N LEU A 137 19.90 5.92 2.09
CA LEU A 137 19.10 4.90 1.44
C LEU A 137 18.67 3.85 2.46
N PHE A 138 17.40 3.43 2.37
CA PHE A 138 16.90 2.24 3.05
C PHE A 138 16.64 1.10 2.06
N ILE A 139 17.41 0.02 2.16
CA ILE A 139 17.17 -1.22 1.42
C ILE A 139 16.24 -2.09 2.26
N THR A 140 15.07 -2.43 1.71
CA THR A 140 14.00 -3.10 2.46
C THR A 140 13.23 -4.11 1.65
N HIS A 141 12.71 -5.14 2.31
CA HIS A 141 11.73 -6.06 1.73
C HIS A 141 10.38 -5.41 1.37
N GLY A 142 10.09 -4.20 1.87
CA GLY A 142 8.88 -3.49 1.49
C GLY A 142 7.62 -3.87 2.26
N GLY A 143 7.75 -4.36 3.49
CA GLY A 143 6.62 -4.49 4.41
C GLY A 143 5.92 -3.15 4.65
N LEU A 144 4.60 -3.18 4.86
CA LEU A 144 3.76 -1.97 4.99
C LEU A 144 4.30 -1.00 6.05
N LEU A 145 4.62 -1.49 7.26
CA LEU A 145 5.08 -0.65 8.36
C LEU A 145 6.42 0.02 8.04
N SER A 146 7.43 -0.74 7.61
CA SER A 146 8.74 -0.18 7.22
C SER A 146 8.62 0.84 6.08
N THR A 147 7.69 0.62 5.15
CA THR A 147 7.42 1.56 4.04
C THR A 147 6.82 2.87 4.57
N LEU A 148 5.89 2.80 5.53
CA LEU A 148 5.33 3.97 6.19
C LEU A 148 6.39 4.71 7.01
N GLU A 149 7.23 4.01 7.76
CA GLU A 149 8.33 4.61 8.52
C GLU A 149 9.32 5.34 7.62
N SER A 150 9.70 4.75 6.48
CA SER A 150 10.59 5.38 5.50
C SER A 150 9.97 6.63 4.90
N MET A 151 8.68 6.59 4.55
CA MET A 151 7.96 7.76 4.04
C MET A 151 7.86 8.85 5.12
N TYR A 152 7.59 8.47 6.37
CA TYR A 152 7.50 9.41 7.49
C TYR A 152 8.82 10.12 7.71
N HIS A 153 9.94 9.43 7.66
CA HIS A 153 11.27 10.04 7.84
C HIS A 153 11.84 10.67 6.56
N GLY A 154 11.16 10.52 5.42
CA GLY A 154 11.61 11.14 4.16
C GLY A 154 12.81 10.43 3.55
N VAL A 155 12.87 9.11 3.66
CA VAL A 155 14.00 8.29 3.18
C VAL A 155 13.57 7.48 1.96
N ALA A 156 14.33 7.62 0.88
CA ALA A 156 14.11 6.86 -0.35
C ALA A 156 14.48 5.37 -0.13
N VAL A 157 13.81 4.48 -0.87
CA VAL A 157 13.96 3.03 -0.68
C VAL A 157 14.44 2.29 -1.92
N LEU A 158 15.23 1.25 -1.69
CA LEU A 158 15.44 0.15 -2.63
C LEU A 158 14.62 -1.04 -2.13
N GLY A 159 13.53 -1.33 -2.82
CA GLY A 159 12.63 -2.43 -2.53
C GLY A 159 13.14 -3.76 -3.07
N MET A 160 13.19 -4.77 -2.21
CA MET A 160 13.55 -6.16 -2.55
C MET A 160 12.48 -7.12 -2.02
N PRO A 161 11.27 -7.12 -2.63
CA PRO A 161 10.12 -7.84 -2.10
C PRO A 161 10.37 -9.36 -2.07
N VAL A 162 9.87 -10.02 -1.03
CA VAL A 162 10.07 -11.46 -0.80
C VAL A 162 8.74 -12.21 -0.92
N PHE A 163 7.68 -11.76 -0.26
CA PHE A 163 6.37 -12.45 -0.26
C PHE A 163 5.19 -11.52 0.05
N ALA A 164 3.97 -12.07 0.00
CA ALA A 164 2.72 -11.38 0.32
C ALA A 164 2.54 -10.04 -0.44
N ASP A 165 2.12 -9.00 0.27
CA ASP A 165 1.78 -7.67 -0.24
C ASP A 165 3.02 -6.80 -0.55
N GLN A 166 4.23 -7.26 -0.23
CA GLN A 166 5.47 -6.51 -0.41
C GLN A 166 5.70 -6.09 -1.86
N HIS A 167 5.36 -6.93 -2.83
CA HIS A 167 5.44 -6.61 -4.26
C HIS A 167 4.53 -5.43 -4.62
N SER A 168 3.29 -5.44 -4.13
CA SER A 168 2.34 -4.35 -4.34
C SER A 168 2.78 -3.05 -3.67
N ASN A 169 3.32 -3.15 -2.45
CA ASN A 169 3.87 -1.99 -1.73
C ASN A 169 5.03 -1.37 -2.51
N MET A 170 6.00 -2.18 -2.96
CA MET A 170 7.18 -1.69 -3.70
C MET A 170 6.84 -1.18 -5.10
N ASN A 171 5.85 -1.78 -5.77
CA ASN A 171 5.29 -1.21 -7.00
C ASN A 171 4.69 0.18 -6.76
N MET A 172 4.01 0.37 -5.64
CA MET A 172 3.46 1.69 -5.27
C MET A 172 4.57 2.70 -5.00
N VAL A 173 5.65 2.30 -4.30
CA VAL A 173 6.82 3.15 -4.09
C VAL A 173 7.42 3.62 -5.41
N GLN A 174 7.72 2.68 -6.31
CA GLN A 174 8.37 2.98 -7.57
C GLN A 174 7.47 3.82 -8.48
N ARG A 175 6.18 3.49 -8.57
CA ARG A 175 5.18 4.29 -9.31
C ARG A 175 5.11 5.73 -8.79
N ASN A 176 5.25 5.90 -7.48
CA ASN A 176 5.20 7.19 -6.83
C ASN A 176 6.55 7.94 -6.86
N GLY A 177 7.60 7.37 -7.46
CA GLY A 177 8.85 8.07 -7.75
C GLY A 177 9.79 8.27 -6.55
N TRP A 178 9.59 7.57 -5.43
CA TRP A 178 10.42 7.73 -4.22
C TRP A 178 11.26 6.49 -3.87
N GLY A 179 11.41 5.57 -4.82
CA GLY A 179 12.26 4.40 -4.68
C GLY A 179 12.32 3.58 -5.97
N LYS A 180 13.09 2.50 -5.93
CA LYS A 180 13.21 1.52 -7.02
C LYS A 180 12.98 0.12 -6.48
N VAL A 181 12.64 -0.81 -7.37
CA VAL A 181 12.49 -2.23 -7.05
C VAL A 181 13.58 -3.04 -7.75
N LEU A 182 14.22 -3.93 -7.01
CA LEU A 182 15.11 -4.96 -7.54
C LEU A 182 14.57 -6.32 -7.13
N LEU A 183 14.15 -7.12 -8.10
CA LEU A 183 13.67 -8.48 -7.86
C LEU A 183 14.86 -9.42 -7.64
N TRP A 184 14.65 -10.48 -6.86
CA TRP A 184 15.71 -11.42 -6.47
C TRP A 184 16.29 -12.18 -7.67
N GLU A 185 15.48 -12.46 -8.69
CA GLU A 185 15.90 -13.12 -9.94
C GLU A 185 16.81 -12.22 -10.78
N GLN A 186 16.79 -10.90 -10.53
CA GLN A 186 17.62 -9.92 -11.21
C GLN A 186 18.84 -9.52 -10.37
N LEU A 187 18.99 -10.08 -9.17
CA LEU A 187 20.06 -9.73 -8.25
C LEU A 187 21.40 -10.18 -8.84
N SER A 188 22.21 -9.20 -9.21
CA SER A 188 23.61 -9.37 -9.61
C SER A 188 24.43 -8.22 -9.02
N PHE A 189 25.76 -8.37 -9.01
CA PHE A 189 26.67 -7.32 -8.55
C PHE A 189 26.38 -5.99 -9.29
N ASP A 190 26.31 -6.03 -10.62
CA ASP A 190 26.11 -4.84 -11.45
C ASP A 190 24.73 -4.23 -11.23
N ASN A 191 23.67 -5.03 -11.17
CA ASN A 191 22.31 -4.52 -11.01
C ASN A 191 22.11 -3.88 -9.64
N LEU A 192 22.55 -4.53 -8.56
CA LEU A 192 22.44 -3.97 -7.20
C LEU A 192 23.26 -2.69 -7.06
N LYS A 193 24.52 -2.71 -7.50
CA LYS A 193 25.40 -1.54 -7.43
C LYS A 193 24.86 -0.37 -8.26
N ASN A 194 24.38 -0.63 -9.47
CA ASN A 194 23.79 0.38 -10.33
C ASN A 194 22.53 0.98 -9.68
N MET A 195 21.64 0.15 -9.13
CA MET A 195 20.41 0.64 -8.51
C MET A 195 20.67 1.48 -7.27
N ILE A 196 21.62 1.07 -6.41
CA ILE A 196 22.07 1.87 -5.26
C ILE A 196 22.60 3.22 -5.75
N ASN A 197 23.48 3.24 -6.75
CA ASN A 197 24.04 4.48 -7.28
C ASN A 197 22.98 5.39 -7.90
N ILE A 198 21.99 4.83 -8.62
CA ILE A 198 20.87 5.62 -9.15
C ILE A 198 20.14 6.33 -8.01
N ILE A 199 19.74 5.60 -6.96
CA ILE A 199 18.97 6.20 -5.86
C ILE A 199 19.79 7.26 -5.10
N LEU A 200 21.08 6.98 -4.83
CA LEU A 200 21.94 7.92 -4.10
C LEU A 200 22.12 9.26 -4.84
N ASN A 201 22.12 9.24 -6.18
CA ASN A 201 22.33 10.42 -7.02
C ASN A 201 21.02 11.06 -7.55
N ASP A 202 19.85 10.48 -7.28
CA ASP A 202 18.56 10.98 -7.77
C ASP A 202 17.97 12.03 -6.80
N GLU A 203 18.25 13.31 -7.09
CA GLU A 203 17.70 14.43 -6.32
C GLU A 203 16.18 14.54 -6.41
N SER A 204 15.59 14.13 -7.54
CA SER A 204 14.13 14.17 -7.73
C SER A 204 13.43 13.17 -6.82
N MET A 205 14.02 11.98 -6.64
CA MET A 205 13.53 10.96 -5.73
C MET A 205 13.59 11.42 -4.28
N ARG A 206 14.68 12.09 -3.89
CA ARG A 206 14.84 12.69 -2.55
C ARG A 206 13.82 13.81 -2.31
N ALA A 207 13.59 14.66 -3.30
CA ALA A 207 12.58 15.71 -3.20
C ALA A 207 11.15 15.13 -3.09
N GLU A 208 10.85 14.06 -3.84
CA GLU A 208 9.52 13.43 -3.81
C GLU A 208 9.24 12.74 -2.48
N VAL A 209 10.21 12.00 -1.92
CA VAL A 209 10.02 11.39 -0.59
C VAL A 209 9.88 12.44 0.52
N ALA A 210 10.63 13.54 0.45
CA ALA A 210 10.50 14.65 1.40
C ALA A 210 9.14 15.33 1.28
N ARG A 211 8.64 15.55 0.05
CA ARG A 211 7.30 16.08 -0.21
C ARG A 211 6.23 15.17 0.39
N ARG A 212 6.36 13.85 0.21
CA ARG A 212 5.44 12.86 0.79
C ARG A 212 5.48 12.81 2.30
N SER A 213 6.67 12.87 2.91
CA SER A 213 6.82 12.99 4.37
C SER A 213 6.02 14.18 4.91
N LYS A 214 6.13 15.33 4.25
CA LYS A 214 5.38 16.54 4.63
C LYS A 214 3.86 16.32 4.54
N VAL A 215 3.36 15.78 3.42
CA VAL A 215 1.93 15.52 3.20
C VAL A 215 1.37 14.47 4.18
N MET A 216 2.16 13.46 4.51
CA MET A 216 1.80 12.40 5.45
C MET A 216 1.69 12.90 6.89
N LYS A 217 2.59 13.81 7.29
CA LYS A 217 2.61 14.44 8.62
C LYS A 217 1.53 15.52 8.76
N ASP A 218 1.11 16.13 7.66
CA ASP A 218 0.05 17.15 7.63
C ASP A 218 -1.33 16.50 7.78
N ARG A 219 -1.73 16.32 9.04
CA ARG A 219 -3.02 15.73 9.42
C ARG A 219 -3.62 16.50 10.59
N PRO A 220 -4.96 16.63 10.65
CA PRO A 220 -5.63 17.46 11.66
C PRO A 220 -5.59 16.86 13.07
N GLN A 221 -5.46 15.53 13.18
CA GLN A 221 -5.53 14.80 14.45
C GLN A 221 -4.51 13.67 14.50
N ASP A 222 -4.09 13.32 15.71
CA ASP A 222 -3.25 12.15 15.93
C ASP A 222 -4.05 10.85 15.65
N PRO A 223 -3.48 9.88 14.92
CA PRO A 223 -4.21 8.67 14.53
C PRO A 223 -4.60 7.79 15.74
N ALA A 224 -3.86 7.83 16.85
CA ALA A 224 -4.22 7.09 18.06
C ALA A 224 -5.44 7.73 18.74
N GLU A 225 -5.49 9.06 18.77
CA GLU A 225 -6.66 9.80 19.28
C GLU A 225 -7.90 9.56 18.42
N VAL A 226 -7.76 9.54 17.09
CA VAL A 226 -8.83 9.20 16.15
C VAL A 226 -9.36 7.79 16.43
N ALA A 227 -8.48 6.80 16.53
CA ALA A 227 -8.85 5.41 16.85
C ALA A 227 -9.57 5.31 18.20
N LEU A 228 -9.09 6.01 19.22
CA LEU A 228 -9.70 6.05 20.55
C LEU A 228 -11.08 6.68 20.52
N TYR A 229 -11.23 7.80 19.82
CA TYR A 229 -12.50 8.51 19.68
C TYR A 229 -13.57 7.62 19.04
N TRP A 230 -13.26 7.01 17.89
CA TRP A 230 -14.21 6.19 17.14
C TRP A 230 -14.55 4.88 17.86
N THR A 231 -13.58 4.28 18.54
CA THR A 231 -13.84 3.13 19.43
C THR A 231 -14.84 3.51 20.52
N LYS A 232 -14.61 4.63 21.22
CA LYS A 232 -15.54 5.13 22.24
C LYS A 232 -16.91 5.50 21.63
N TYR A 233 -16.95 6.03 20.42
CA TYR A 233 -18.19 6.37 19.71
C TYR A 233 -19.06 5.14 19.51
N VAL A 234 -18.49 4.06 18.97
CA VAL A 234 -19.24 2.81 18.72
C VAL A 234 -19.78 2.22 20.03
N ILE A 235 -19.01 2.27 21.11
CA ILE A 235 -19.45 1.83 22.44
C ILE A 235 -20.64 2.67 22.92
N ARG A 236 -20.52 4.01 22.88
CA ARG A 236 -21.60 4.93 23.30
C ARG A 236 -22.90 4.70 22.52
N HIS A 237 -22.79 4.32 21.25
CA HIS A 237 -23.93 4.12 20.35
C HIS A 237 -24.23 2.64 20.09
N LYS A 238 -23.81 1.73 20.99
CA LYS A 238 -24.15 0.29 20.99
C LYS A 238 -23.96 -0.38 19.61
N GLY A 239 -22.83 -0.13 18.96
CA GLY A 239 -22.50 -0.68 17.64
C GLY A 239 -22.70 0.27 16.45
N ALA A 240 -23.18 1.49 16.69
CA ALA A 240 -23.33 2.57 15.69
C ALA A 240 -23.91 2.12 14.33
N PRO A 241 -25.10 1.48 14.32
CA PRO A 241 -25.68 0.90 13.10
C PRO A 241 -25.90 1.93 11.98
N HIS A 242 -26.11 3.21 12.32
CA HIS A 242 -26.29 4.31 11.37
C HIS A 242 -25.04 4.68 10.58
N LEU A 243 -23.85 4.19 10.97
CA LEU A 243 -22.61 4.38 10.21
C LEU A 243 -22.32 3.24 9.24
N ARG A 244 -23.04 2.12 9.37
CA ARG A 244 -22.84 0.92 8.56
C ARG A 244 -23.39 1.12 7.15
N CYS A 245 -22.77 0.46 6.19
CA CYS A 245 -23.24 0.46 4.81
C CYS A 245 -24.51 -0.40 4.69
N PRO A 246 -25.67 0.14 4.27
CA PRO A 246 -26.89 -0.66 4.13
C PRO A 246 -26.75 -1.83 3.16
N ALA A 247 -25.89 -1.68 2.14
CA ALA A 247 -25.58 -2.72 1.18
C ALA A 247 -24.93 -3.97 1.81
N SER A 248 -24.37 -3.91 3.03
CA SER A 248 -23.82 -5.10 3.70
C SER A 248 -24.88 -6.10 4.15
N THR A 249 -26.14 -5.66 4.24
CA THR A 249 -27.29 -6.50 4.64
C THR A 249 -28.24 -6.80 3.47
N MET A 250 -27.99 -6.22 2.29
CA MET A 250 -28.84 -6.41 1.12
C MET A 250 -28.54 -7.74 0.43
N THR A 251 -29.58 -8.36 -0.11
CA THR A 251 -29.40 -9.50 -1.03
C THR A 251 -28.86 -9.01 -2.38
N TRP A 252 -28.23 -9.90 -3.14
CA TRP A 252 -27.62 -9.53 -4.43
C TRP A 252 -28.63 -8.88 -5.39
N TYR A 253 -29.88 -9.34 -5.44
CA TYR A 253 -30.89 -8.80 -6.34
C TYR A 253 -31.39 -7.41 -5.93
N GLN A 254 -31.38 -7.10 -4.63
CA GLN A 254 -31.65 -5.75 -4.11
C GLN A 254 -30.48 -4.82 -4.44
N LEU A 255 -29.25 -5.28 -4.22
CA LEU A 255 -28.04 -4.51 -4.51
C LEU A 255 -27.95 -4.11 -5.99
N TYR A 256 -28.33 -5.02 -6.90
CA TYR A 256 -28.32 -4.78 -8.34
C TYR A 256 -29.65 -4.27 -8.90
N ASN A 257 -30.65 -3.98 -8.05
CA ASN A 257 -31.98 -3.47 -8.44
C ASN A 257 -32.63 -4.26 -9.59
N VAL A 258 -32.62 -5.60 -9.48
CA VAL A 258 -33.09 -6.51 -10.55
C VAL A 258 -34.55 -6.24 -10.93
N ASP A 259 -35.38 -5.89 -9.95
CA ASP A 259 -36.78 -5.50 -10.12
C ASP A 259 -36.95 -4.22 -10.95
N VAL A 260 -36.11 -3.21 -10.73
CA VAL A 260 -36.08 -1.97 -11.51
C VAL A 260 -35.68 -2.25 -12.95
N TRP A 261 -34.61 -3.03 -13.16
CA TRP A 261 -34.18 -3.41 -14.51
C TRP A 261 -35.23 -4.22 -15.24
N ALA A 262 -35.86 -5.20 -14.56
CA ALA A 262 -36.96 -5.97 -15.13
C ALA A 262 -38.13 -5.06 -15.54
N SER A 263 -38.51 -4.10 -14.69
CA SER A 263 -39.59 -3.14 -14.97
C SER A 263 -39.26 -2.24 -16.17
N VAL A 264 -38.04 -1.73 -16.26
CA VAL A 264 -37.56 -0.93 -17.40
C VAL A 264 -37.55 -1.77 -18.68
N THR A 265 -37.07 -3.00 -18.64
CA THR A 265 -37.05 -3.90 -19.80
C THR A 265 -38.47 -4.19 -20.31
N VAL A 266 -39.42 -4.48 -19.41
CA VAL A 266 -40.83 -4.68 -19.78
C VAL A 266 -41.42 -3.43 -20.43
N LEU A 267 -41.16 -2.23 -19.88
CA LEU A 267 -41.63 -0.98 -20.46
C LEU A 267 -41.06 -0.75 -21.88
N VAL A 268 -39.77 -0.98 -22.08
CA VAL A 268 -39.12 -0.87 -23.39
C VAL A 268 -39.72 -1.85 -24.40
N ILE A 269 -40.01 -3.08 -24.00
CA ILE A 269 -40.68 -4.08 -24.86
C ILE A 269 -42.08 -3.59 -25.26
N ILE A 270 -42.87 -3.07 -24.33
CA ILE A 270 -44.22 -2.55 -24.60
C ILE A 270 -44.16 -1.36 -25.57
N LEU A 271 -43.28 -0.39 -25.32
CA LEU A 271 -43.14 0.79 -26.18
C LEU A 271 -42.65 0.40 -27.58
N SER A 272 -41.71 -0.53 -27.68
CA SER A 272 -41.21 -1.05 -28.96
C SER A 272 -42.30 -1.78 -29.74
N TYR A 273 -43.14 -2.56 -29.05
CA TYR A 273 -44.30 -3.22 -29.64
C TYR A 273 -45.33 -2.22 -30.16
N ILE A 274 -45.66 -1.19 -29.38
CA ILE A 274 -46.58 -0.11 -29.78
C ILE A 274 -46.02 0.64 -31.00
N LEU A 275 -44.74 1.02 -30.99
CA LEU A 275 -44.09 1.69 -32.10
C LEU A 275 -44.12 0.83 -33.37
N LEU A 276 -43.81 -0.47 -33.27
CA LEU A 276 -43.86 -1.39 -34.40
C LEU A 276 -45.28 -1.51 -34.96
N ARG A 277 -46.29 -1.59 -34.10
CA ARG A 277 -47.71 -1.57 -34.50
C ARG A 277 -48.09 -0.28 -35.21
N LEU A 278 -47.66 0.87 -34.71
CA LEU A 278 -47.90 2.18 -35.34
C LEU A 278 -47.24 2.26 -36.71
N VAL A 279 -45.98 1.84 -36.85
CA VAL A 279 -45.26 1.80 -38.13
C VAL A 279 -45.96 0.86 -39.11
N VAL A 280 -46.33 -0.36 -38.71
CA VAL A 280 -47.06 -1.30 -39.57
C VAL A 280 -48.40 -0.71 -39.99
N SER A 281 -49.13 -0.06 -39.07
CA SER A 281 -50.40 0.59 -39.40
C SER A 281 -50.24 1.73 -40.40
N LEU A 282 -49.22 2.58 -40.23
CA LEU A 282 -48.90 3.69 -41.12
C LEU A 282 -48.48 3.18 -42.51
N CYS A 283 -47.61 2.18 -42.57
CA CYS A 283 -47.22 1.52 -43.82
C CYS A 283 -48.43 0.90 -44.53
N SER A 284 -49.31 0.21 -43.79
CA SER A 284 -50.53 -0.35 -44.38
C SER A 284 -51.46 0.74 -44.92
N TRP A 285 -51.63 1.85 -44.19
CA TRP A 285 -52.45 2.99 -44.61
C TRP A 285 -51.89 3.66 -45.87
N LEU A 286 -50.57 3.87 -45.94
CA LEU A 286 -49.89 4.40 -47.13
C LEU A 286 -50.04 3.46 -48.34
N CYS A 287 -49.88 2.15 -48.16
CA CYS A 287 -50.07 1.17 -49.24
C CYS A 287 -51.54 1.12 -49.75
N PHE A 288 -52.53 1.15 -48.86
CA PHE A 288 -53.94 1.20 -49.26
C PHE A 288 -54.36 2.54 -49.89
N SER A 289 -53.74 3.67 -49.49
CA SER A 289 -53.95 4.98 -50.12
C SER A 289 -53.45 5.01 -51.57
N THR A 290 -52.31 4.38 -51.87
CA THR A 290 -51.79 4.29 -53.25
C THR A 290 -52.61 3.36 -54.16
N SER A 291 -53.34 2.39 -53.59
CA SER A 291 -54.23 1.52 -54.36
C SER A 291 -55.52 2.22 -54.81
N LYS A 292 -55.98 3.25 -54.10
CA LYS A 292 -57.19 4.01 -54.48
C LYS A 292 -56.92 5.10 -55.52
N ALA A 293 -55.67 5.51 -55.72
CA ALA A 293 -55.29 6.55 -56.68
C ALA A 293 -55.03 6.05 -58.12
N LYS A 294 -55.34 4.77 -58.43
CA LYS A 294 -55.17 4.17 -59.77
C LYS A 294 -56.50 3.72 -60.42
N ILE A 295 -57.63 4.22 -59.92
CA ILE A 295 -58.93 4.07 -60.56
C ILE A 295 -59.39 5.48 -60.95
N ASP A 296 -58.89 5.95 -62.09
CA ASP A 296 -59.49 6.94 -62.99
C ASP A 296 -58.86 6.75 -64.37
#